data_AF-M7BTS5-F1
#
_entry.id   AF-M7BTS5-F1
#
_cell.length_a   1.000
_cell.length_b   1.000
_cell.length_c   1.000
_cell.angle_alpha   90.00
_cell.angle_beta   90.00
_cell.angle_gamma   90.00
#
_symmetry.space_group_name_H-M   'P 1'
#
loop_
_entity.id
_entity.type
_entity.pdbx_description
1 polymer ?
#
loop_
_entity_poly.entity_id
_entity_poly.type
_entity_poly.pdbx_seq_one_letter_code
_entity_poly.pdbx_strand_id
1 'polypeptide(L)'
;MAVRLIPAIPLGDSVYLIALQPGARKAQPGAACPLPALWGLNVSKQEQRLLSRREQRLLSWLKEQTQANSCHLKCLQILKGLRDLRGRGLEQPFGAQWSRVLSSYILKTALFSLLLRGPWQAWEEQFLAERLQDLVLYLRDCLQKRVLMHFFLGNASVPEAVPVPKLLKEAAPLNLLAAFDAPTLDLAAFQLLNTWNQAPKIIRLYSNPRYLRKSPTLCKHITDTGQESQSN
;
A
#
# COMPACT_ATOMS: atom_id res chain seq x y z
N MET A 1 3.26 -3.72 29.95
CA MET A 1 3.47 -2.92 28.71
C MET A 1 4.96 -2.73 28.52
N ALA A 2 5.53 -3.16 27.40
CA ALA A 2 6.95 -2.97 27.10
C ALA A 2 7.11 -1.77 26.14
N VAL A 3 7.71 -0.68 26.61
CA VAL A 3 8.05 0.47 25.77
C VAL A 3 9.49 0.31 25.32
N ARG A 4 9.70 0.14 24.01
CA ARG A 4 11.04 0.04 23.42
C ARG A 4 11.50 1.42 22.97
N LEU A 5 12.44 1.99 23.70
CA LEU A 5 13.12 3.23 23.33
C LEU A 5 14.22 2.91 22.32
N ILE A 6 14.26 3.66 21.22
CA ILE A 6 15.24 3.47 20.14
C ILE A 6 16.04 4.77 20.02
N PRO A 7 17.37 4.75 20.22
CA PRO A 7 18.20 5.94 20.10
C PRO A 7 18.24 6.41 18.64
N ALA A 8 18.01 7.71 18.44
CA ALA A 8 17.90 8.35 17.14
C ALA A 8 18.69 9.68 17.14
N ILE A 9 19.66 9.83 16.25
CA ILE A 9 20.47 11.04 16.10
C ILE A 9 19.86 11.89 14.97
N PRO A 10 19.41 13.12 15.24
CA PRO A 10 18.90 14.00 14.19
C PRO A 10 20.02 14.48 13.26
N LEU A 11 19.81 14.36 11.95
CA LEU A 11 20.66 14.89 10.87
C LEU A 11 19.94 16.00 10.09
N GLY A 12 19.27 16.92 10.80
CA GLY A 12 18.50 18.04 10.24
C GLY A 12 17.01 17.96 10.55
N ASP A 13 16.20 18.69 9.79
CA ASP A 13 14.79 18.98 10.14
C ASP A 13 13.84 17.77 10.13
N SER A 14 14.28 16.60 9.62
CA SER A 14 13.43 15.41 9.52
C SER A 14 14.13 14.06 9.37
N VAL A 15 15.47 14.00 9.38
CA VAL A 15 16.24 12.77 9.17
C VAL A 15 16.83 12.30 10.50
N TYR A 16 16.68 11.02 10.82
CA TYR A 16 17.25 10.44 12.04
C TYR A 16 18.11 9.21 11.70
N LEU A 17 19.36 9.20 12.18
CA LEU A 17 20.18 8.00 12.20
C LEU A 17 19.78 7.15 13.39
N ILE A 18 19.50 5.88 13.13
CA ILE A 18 19.24 4.91 14.18
C ILE A 18 20.27 3.81 14.08
N ALA A 19 20.83 3.42 15.22
CA ALA A 19 21.72 2.27 15.29
C ALA A 19 20.92 1.00 14.91
N LEU A 20 21.28 0.34 13.81
CA LEU A 20 20.77 -1.01 13.53
C LEU A 20 21.35 -1.93 14.60
N GLN A 21 20.49 -2.48 15.44
CA GLN A 21 20.89 -3.50 16.40
C GLN A 21 21.39 -4.72 15.61
N PRO A 22 22.65 -5.16 15.79
CA PRO A 22 23.16 -6.37 15.17
C PRO A 22 22.50 -7.57 15.84
N GLY A 23 21.32 -7.98 15.35
CA GLY A 23 20.50 -8.99 16.02
C GLY A 23 19.46 -9.68 15.15
N ALA A 24 19.59 -9.67 13.82
CA ALA A 24 18.65 -10.35 12.92
C ALA A 24 19.32 -11.15 11.78
N ARG A 25 20.59 -11.53 11.95
CA ARG A 25 21.18 -12.64 11.19
C ARG A 25 21.71 -13.62 12.22
N LYS A 26 21.22 -14.88 12.18
CA LYS A 26 21.84 -15.97 12.96
C LYS A 26 23.33 -15.96 12.60
N ALA A 27 24.17 -15.62 13.57
CA ALA A 27 25.60 -15.66 13.42
C ALA A 27 26.02 -17.10 13.13
N GLN A 28 26.70 -17.30 12.02
CA GLN A 28 27.43 -18.53 11.75
C GLN A 28 28.67 -18.52 12.66
N PRO A 29 28.92 -19.56 13.47
CA PRO A 29 30.06 -19.54 14.38
C PRO A 29 31.35 -19.68 13.57
N GLY A 30 32.21 -18.65 13.59
CA GLY A 30 33.58 -18.75 13.05
C GLY A 30 34.22 -17.48 12.47
N ALA A 31 33.48 -16.39 12.20
CA ALA A 31 34.07 -15.17 11.63
C ALA A 31 34.38 -14.13 12.72
N ALA A 32 35.64 -14.04 13.11
CA ALA A 32 36.17 -12.99 13.96
C ALA A 32 36.26 -11.67 13.17
N CYS A 33 35.26 -10.80 13.32
CA CYS A 33 35.35 -9.34 13.16
C CYS A 33 34.04 -8.73 13.70
N PRO A 34 34.07 -7.78 14.66
CA PRO A 34 32.88 -7.01 15.01
C PRO A 34 32.50 -6.15 13.79
N LEU A 35 31.35 -6.42 13.19
CA LEU A 35 30.82 -5.55 12.13
C LEU A 35 30.70 -4.13 12.72
N PRO A 36 31.27 -3.08 12.07
CA PRO A 36 31.15 -1.72 12.56
C PRO A 36 29.66 -1.36 12.67
N ALA A 37 29.32 -0.55 13.68
CA ALA A 37 27.96 -0.11 13.94
C ALA A 37 27.29 0.40 12.66
N LEU A 38 26.44 -0.44 12.07
CA LEU A 38 25.69 -0.09 10.87
C LEU A 38 24.62 0.91 11.30
N TRP A 39 24.78 2.16 10.89
CA TRP A 39 23.75 3.17 11.06
C TRP A 39 22.72 3.00 9.96
N GLY A 40 21.49 2.72 10.36
CA GLY A 40 20.35 2.71 9.46
C GLY A 40 19.76 4.10 9.39
N LEU A 41 19.56 4.63 8.19
CA LEU A 41 18.67 5.77 8.01
C LEU A 41 17.26 5.31 8.36
N ASN A 42 16.73 5.76 9.50
CA ASN A 42 15.32 5.60 9.77
C ASN A 42 14.60 6.77 9.09
N VAL A 43 14.01 6.43 7.96
CA VAL A 43 12.92 7.16 7.32
C VAL A 43 11.73 7.12 8.29
N SER A 44 11.82 7.95 9.33
CA SER A 44 11.00 7.90 10.55
C SER A 44 9.53 8.16 10.25
N LYS A 45 8.61 7.90 11.20
CA LYS A 45 7.16 8.18 11.11
C LYS A 45 6.79 9.49 10.37
N GLN A 46 7.67 10.48 10.37
CA GLN A 46 7.52 11.74 9.66
C GLN A 46 7.53 11.58 8.13
N GLU A 47 8.44 10.81 7.54
CA GLU A 47 8.44 10.57 6.09
C GLU A 47 7.23 9.75 5.67
N GLN A 48 6.80 8.76 6.47
CA GLN A 48 5.52 8.08 6.25
C GLN A 48 4.33 9.03 6.30
N ARG A 49 4.31 9.98 7.26
CA ARG A 49 3.29 11.04 7.30
C ARG A 49 3.39 11.99 6.10
N LEU A 50 4.59 12.34 5.66
CA LEU A 50 4.82 13.20 4.50
C LEU A 50 4.38 12.51 3.21
N LEU A 51 4.74 11.24 3.03
CA LEU A 51 4.29 10.40 1.93
C LEU A 51 2.76 10.23 1.98
N SER A 52 2.17 9.99 3.15
CA SER A 52 0.72 9.93 3.31
C SER A 52 0.02 11.25 2.97
N ARG A 53 0.56 12.40 3.41
CA ARG A 53 0.05 13.73 3.02
C ARG A 53 0.18 13.97 1.52
N ARG A 54 1.26 13.50 0.88
CA ARG A 54 1.44 13.60 -0.58
C ARG A 54 0.52 12.66 -1.34
N GLU A 55 0.29 11.45 -0.84
CA GLU A 55 -0.74 10.56 -1.37
C GLU A 55 -2.11 11.23 -1.29
N GLN A 56 -2.45 11.86 -0.16
CA GLN A 56 -3.72 12.57 0.00
C GLN A 56 -3.85 13.74 -0.98
N ARG A 57 -2.80 14.55 -1.14
CA ARG A 57 -2.77 15.65 -2.13
C ARG A 57 -2.85 15.15 -3.56
N LEU A 58 -2.16 14.06 -3.88
CA LEU A 58 -2.25 13.45 -5.18
C LEU A 58 -3.66 12.91 -5.42
N LEU A 59 -4.28 12.27 -4.43
CA LEU A 59 -5.67 11.83 -4.53
C LEU A 59 -6.66 12.99 -4.65
N SER A 60 -6.44 14.12 -3.96
CA SER A 60 -7.30 15.31 -4.12
C SER A 60 -7.13 15.95 -5.49
N TRP A 61 -5.88 16.13 -5.92
CA TRP A 61 -5.57 16.64 -7.25
C TRP A 61 -6.12 15.73 -8.36
N LEU A 62 -5.99 14.40 -8.21
CA LEU A 62 -6.59 13.43 -9.12
C LEU A 62 -8.11 13.60 -9.19
N LYS A 63 -8.79 13.82 -8.05
CA LYS A 63 -10.23 14.09 -8.03
C LYS A 63 -10.60 15.36 -8.79
N GLU A 64 -9.78 16.40 -8.70
CA GLU A 64 -9.99 17.67 -9.43
C GLU A 64 -9.78 17.50 -10.94
N GLN A 65 -8.83 16.66 -11.36
CA GLN A 65 -8.55 16.40 -12.78
C GLN A 65 -9.52 15.40 -13.43
N THR A 66 -10.12 14.51 -12.63
CA THR A 66 -11.05 13.51 -13.14
C THR A 66 -12.48 14.03 -13.17
N GLN A 67 -13.25 13.62 -14.18
CA GLN A 67 -14.70 13.83 -14.17
C GLN A 67 -15.34 13.18 -12.93
N ALA A 68 -16.49 13.69 -12.49
CA ALA A 68 -17.19 13.23 -11.28
C ALA A 68 -17.47 11.71 -11.23
N ASN A 69 -17.46 11.04 -12.38
CA ASN A 69 -17.77 9.62 -12.53
C ASN A 69 -16.52 8.74 -12.76
N SER A 70 -15.37 9.06 -12.19
CA SER A 70 -14.17 8.26 -12.41
C SER A 70 -14.12 6.96 -11.60
N CYS A 71 -13.55 5.90 -12.18
CA CYS A 71 -13.56 4.54 -11.65
C CYS A 71 -12.31 4.15 -10.86
N HIS A 72 -11.26 4.99 -10.84
CA HIS A 72 -9.94 4.66 -10.29
C HIS A 72 -9.96 4.17 -8.82
N LEU A 73 -10.75 4.80 -7.95
CA LEU A 73 -10.90 4.34 -6.56
C LEU A 73 -11.68 3.02 -6.48
N LYS A 74 -12.69 2.83 -7.33
CA LYS A 74 -13.45 1.58 -7.43
C LYS A 74 -12.52 0.44 -7.87
N CYS A 75 -11.67 0.65 -8.87
CA CYS A 75 -10.63 -0.33 -9.27
C CYS A 75 -9.76 -0.73 -8.07
N LEU A 76 -9.25 0.23 -7.31
CA LEU A 76 -8.40 -0.04 -6.16
C LEU A 76 -9.13 -0.82 -5.05
N GLN A 77 -10.40 -0.48 -4.80
CA GLN A 77 -11.23 -1.15 -3.79
C GLN A 77 -11.51 -2.60 -4.19
N ILE A 78 -11.91 -2.84 -5.44
CA ILE A 78 -12.16 -4.20 -5.96
C ILE A 78 -10.89 -5.02 -5.89
N LEU A 79 -9.75 -4.48 -6.34
CA LEU A 79 -8.48 -5.20 -6.33
C LEU A 79 -8.02 -5.56 -4.91
N LYS A 80 -8.18 -4.64 -3.95
CA LYS A 80 -7.93 -4.93 -2.52
C LYS A 80 -8.85 -6.03 -2.00
N GLY A 81 -10.14 -5.97 -2.33
CA GLY A 81 -11.12 -6.99 -1.96
C GLY A 81 -10.74 -8.37 -2.50
N LEU A 82 -10.40 -8.46 -3.79
CA LEU A 82 -9.94 -9.70 -4.42
C LEU A 82 -8.67 -10.25 -3.75
N ARG A 83 -7.69 -9.40 -3.49
CA ARG A 83 -6.48 -9.77 -2.76
C ARG A 83 -6.80 -10.31 -1.38
N ASP A 84 -7.66 -9.65 -0.61
CA ASP A 84 -7.98 -10.03 0.77
C ASP A 84 -8.80 -11.32 0.83
N LEU A 85 -9.77 -11.48 -0.08
CA LEU A 85 -10.55 -12.71 -0.22
C LEU A 85 -9.64 -13.90 -0.57
N ARG A 86 -8.74 -13.74 -1.54
CA ARG A 86 -7.80 -14.80 -1.91
C ARG A 86 -6.81 -15.11 -0.79
N GLY A 87 -6.30 -14.08 -0.12
CA GLY A 87 -5.30 -14.20 0.94
C GLY A 87 -5.76 -15.07 2.11
N ARG A 88 -7.06 -15.05 2.44
CA ARG A 88 -7.64 -15.90 3.50
C ARG A 88 -7.63 -17.40 3.17
N GLY A 89 -7.62 -17.74 1.88
CA GLY A 89 -7.66 -19.13 1.40
C GLY A 89 -6.32 -19.61 0.85
N LEU A 90 -5.21 -18.94 1.14
CA LEU A 90 -3.86 -19.40 0.78
C LEU A 90 -3.19 -20.05 1.99
N GLU A 91 -2.55 -21.19 1.77
CA GLU A 91 -1.75 -21.88 2.79
C GLU A 91 -0.56 -21.01 3.23
N GLN A 92 -0.18 -21.16 4.50
CA GLN A 92 1.01 -20.50 5.04
C GLN A 92 2.27 -21.27 4.60
N PRO A 93 3.42 -20.57 4.38
CA PRO A 93 3.70 -19.15 4.65
C PRO A 93 3.30 -18.19 3.52
N PHE A 94 2.84 -18.71 2.38
CA PHE A 94 2.60 -17.90 1.19
C PHE A 94 1.44 -16.91 1.38
N GLY A 95 0.40 -17.25 2.15
CA GLY A 95 -0.68 -16.31 2.48
C GLY A 95 -0.18 -15.01 3.13
N ALA A 96 0.79 -15.09 4.04
CA ALA A 96 1.41 -13.90 4.66
C ALA A 96 2.27 -13.11 3.65
N GLN A 97 3.02 -13.82 2.80
CA GLN A 97 3.83 -13.19 1.74
C GLN A 97 2.94 -12.50 0.71
N TRP A 98 1.83 -13.11 0.30
CA TRP A 98 0.84 -12.55 -0.63
C TRP A 98 0.34 -11.18 -0.17
N SER A 99 -0.10 -11.06 1.09
CA SER A 99 -0.56 -9.78 1.64
C SER A 99 0.54 -8.74 1.74
N ARG A 100 1.80 -9.17 1.93
CA ARG A 100 2.97 -8.28 2.01
C ARG A 100 3.42 -7.80 0.62
N VAL A 101 3.47 -8.70 -0.37
CA VAL A 101 3.80 -8.40 -1.78
C VAL A 101 2.72 -7.52 -2.39
N LEU A 102 1.44 -7.81 -2.16
CA LEU A 102 0.32 -6.99 -2.63
C LEU A 102 -0.18 -6.02 -1.55
N SER A 103 0.75 -5.41 -0.82
CA SER A 103 0.40 -4.42 0.19
C SER A 103 -0.44 -3.29 -0.43
N SER A 104 -1.27 -2.65 0.39
CA SER A 104 -2.08 -1.51 -0.07
C SER A 104 -1.24 -0.38 -0.68
N TYR A 105 0.02 -0.24 -0.26
CA TYR A 105 0.95 0.74 -0.82
C TYR A 105 1.42 0.36 -2.23
N ILE A 106 1.74 -0.91 -2.48
CA ILE A 106 2.11 -1.42 -3.81
C ILE A 106 0.94 -1.26 -4.80
N LEU A 107 -0.28 -1.61 -4.37
CA LEU A 107 -1.48 -1.45 -5.19
C LEU A 107 -1.74 0.03 -5.56
N LYS A 108 -1.58 0.95 -4.60
CA LYS A 108 -1.70 2.40 -4.86
C LYS A 108 -0.63 2.89 -5.82
N THR A 109 0.62 2.49 -5.60
CA THR A 109 1.76 2.90 -6.43
C THR A 109 1.57 2.46 -7.88
N ALA A 110 1.05 1.25 -8.09
CA ALA A 110 0.71 0.76 -9.42
C ALA A 110 -0.42 1.57 -10.08
N LEU A 111 -1.49 1.87 -9.33
CA LEU A 111 -2.58 2.71 -9.81
C LEU A 111 -2.09 4.11 -10.21
N PHE A 112 -1.28 4.76 -9.37
CA PHE A 112 -0.72 6.08 -9.69
C PHE A 112 0.17 6.05 -10.93
N SER A 113 0.96 4.99 -11.09
CA SER A 113 1.81 4.80 -12.28
C SER A 113 0.97 4.71 -13.56
N LEU A 114 -0.21 4.08 -13.52
CA LEU A 114 -1.11 3.99 -14.67
C LEU A 114 -1.88 5.29 -14.92
N LEU A 115 -2.36 5.94 -13.86
CA LEU A 115 -3.09 7.21 -13.95
C LEU A 115 -2.27 8.28 -14.65
N LEU A 116 -0.96 8.34 -14.42
CA LEU A 116 -0.07 9.32 -15.05
C LEU A 116 0.36 8.98 -16.49
N ARG A 117 0.08 7.77 -16.98
CA ARG A 117 0.51 7.33 -18.33
C ARG A 117 -0.50 7.61 -19.44
N GLY A 118 -1.74 7.96 -19.10
CA GLY A 118 -2.81 8.09 -20.08
C GLY A 118 -3.80 9.21 -19.75
N PRO A 119 -4.75 9.47 -20.67
CA PRO A 119 -5.75 10.52 -20.47
C PRO A 119 -6.72 10.16 -19.34
N TRP A 120 -7.19 11.18 -18.62
CA TRP A 120 -8.11 11.02 -17.48
C TRP A 120 -9.47 10.45 -17.88
N GLN A 121 -9.91 10.72 -19.11
CA GLN A 121 -11.13 10.20 -19.72
C GLN A 121 -11.12 8.66 -19.81
N ALA A 122 -9.93 8.04 -19.89
CA ALA A 122 -9.82 6.60 -19.90
C ALA A 122 -10.20 5.96 -18.55
N TRP A 123 -10.44 6.76 -17.51
CA TRP A 123 -10.87 6.33 -16.18
C TRP A 123 -12.34 6.63 -15.90
N GLU A 124 -13.17 6.88 -16.91
CA GLU A 124 -14.61 6.97 -16.74
C GLU A 124 -15.22 5.64 -16.25
N GLU A 125 -16.38 5.72 -15.57
CA GLU A 125 -17.06 4.57 -14.98
C GLU A 125 -17.36 3.43 -15.97
N GLN A 126 -17.67 3.78 -17.21
CA GLN A 126 -17.92 2.81 -18.28
C GLN A 126 -16.73 1.89 -18.57
N PHE A 127 -15.50 2.33 -18.28
CA PHE A 127 -14.27 1.56 -18.51
C PHE A 127 -13.74 0.85 -17.25
N LEU A 128 -14.57 0.69 -16.21
CA LEU A 128 -14.16 0.11 -14.93
C LEU A 128 -13.50 -1.28 -15.09
N ALA A 129 -14.05 -2.14 -15.95
CA ALA A 129 -13.57 -3.50 -16.14
C ALA A 129 -12.20 -3.51 -16.84
N GLU A 130 -12.07 -2.71 -17.90
CA GLU A 130 -10.85 -2.53 -18.69
C GLU A 130 -9.74 -1.94 -17.82
N ARG A 131 -10.04 -0.89 -17.05
CA ARG A 131 -9.07 -0.26 -16.13
C ARG A 131 -8.63 -1.19 -15.01
N LEU A 132 -9.53 -2.03 -14.51
CA LEU A 132 -9.17 -3.04 -13.53
C LEU A 132 -8.27 -4.13 -14.13
N GLN A 133 -8.56 -4.56 -15.37
CA GLN A 133 -7.71 -5.48 -16.12
C GLN A 133 -6.31 -4.90 -16.35
N ASP A 134 -6.22 -3.65 -16.82
CA ASP A 134 -4.94 -2.97 -17.03
C ASP A 134 -4.12 -2.87 -15.75
N LEU A 135 -4.77 -2.56 -14.62
CA LEU A 135 -4.12 -2.54 -13.32
C LEU A 135 -3.58 -3.90 -12.90
N VAL A 136 -4.33 -4.98 -13.12
CA VAL A 136 -3.90 -6.34 -12.82
C VAL A 136 -2.72 -6.75 -13.72
N LEU A 137 -2.81 -6.50 -15.03
CA LEU A 137 -1.76 -6.84 -15.99
C LEU A 137 -0.48 -6.04 -15.71
N TYR A 138 -0.62 -4.75 -15.40
CA TYR A 138 0.50 -3.91 -15.01
C TYR A 138 1.19 -4.42 -13.74
N LEU A 139 0.42 -4.79 -12.71
CA LEU A 139 0.98 -5.38 -11.49
C LEU A 139 1.68 -6.70 -11.76
N ARG A 140 1.08 -7.60 -12.54
CA ARG A 140 1.72 -8.86 -12.97
C ARG A 140 3.07 -8.57 -13.63
N ASP A 141 3.12 -7.62 -14.57
CA ASP A 141 4.35 -7.27 -15.27
C ASP A 141 5.40 -6.70 -14.33
N CYS A 142 5.00 -5.86 -13.37
CA CYS A 142 5.91 -5.34 -12.34
C CYS A 142 6.49 -6.47 -11.47
N LEU A 143 5.67 -7.46 -11.09
CA LEU A 143 6.10 -8.61 -10.31
C LEU A 143 7.09 -9.50 -11.10
N GLN A 144 6.77 -9.81 -12.36
CA GLN A 144 7.64 -10.62 -13.24
C GLN A 144 8.96 -9.92 -13.55
N LYS A 145 8.91 -8.61 -13.83
CA LYS A 145 10.10 -7.78 -14.05
C LYS A 145 10.82 -7.44 -12.74
N ARG A 146 10.20 -7.72 -11.59
CA ARG A 146 10.68 -7.43 -10.23
C ARG A 146 10.98 -5.94 -10.02
N VAL A 147 10.25 -5.08 -10.72
CA VAL A 147 10.45 -3.63 -10.72
C VAL A 147 9.11 -2.93 -10.50
N LEU A 148 9.00 -2.24 -9.36
CA LEU A 148 7.99 -1.22 -9.11
C LEU A 148 8.64 -0.11 -8.31
N MET A 149 8.96 0.99 -8.98
CA MET A 149 9.60 2.13 -8.33
C MET A 149 8.63 2.86 -7.41
N HIS A 150 9.13 3.29 -6.27
CA HIS A 150 8.40 4.09 -5.30
C HIS A 150 7.94 5.40 -5.95
N PHE A 151 6.66 5.72 -5.82
CA PHE A 151 6.05 6.79 -6.61
C PHE A 151 6.64 8.19 -6.36
N PHE A 152 7.00 8.53 -5.13
CA PHE A 152 7.48 9.87 -4.76
C PHE A 152 9.01 10.00 -4.59
N LEU A 153 9.77 8.90 -4.64
CA LEU A 153 11.20 8.90 -4.36
C LEU A 153 11.95 8.70 -5.67
N GLY A 154 12.80 9.65 -6.04
CA GLY A 154 13.58 9.57 -7.29
C GLY A 154 12.72 9.58 -8.56
N ASN A 155 11.47 10.05 -8.48
CA ASN A 155 10.53 10.02 -9.58
C ASN A 155 10.19 11.43 -10.08
N ALA A 156 10.65 11.74 -11.30
CA ALA A 156 10.38 13.01 -11.96
C ALA A 156 8.97 13.12 -12.57
N SER A 157 8.23 12.01 -12.69
CA SER A 157 6.89 12.00 -13.31
C SER A 157 5.78 12.52 -12.39
N VAL A 158 6.07 12.87 -11.14
CA VAL A 158 5.06 13.41 -10.21
C VAL A 158 4.60 14.79 -10.69
N PRO A 159 3.28 15.03 -10.86
CA PRO A 159 2.75 16.32 -11.30
C PRO A 159 3.24 17.48 -10.44
N GLU A 160 3.55 18.62 -11.06
CA GLU A 160 4.04 19.82 -10.35
C GLU A 160 3.05 20.33 -9.30
N ALA A 161 1.75 20.13 -9.54
CA ALA A 161 0.68 20.44 -8.60
C ALA A 161 0.75 19.67 -7.27
N VAL A 162 1.51 18.57 -7.22
CA VAL A 162 1.80 17.84 -5.98
C VAL A 162 3.21 18.22 -5.52
N PRO A 163 3.37 19.17 -4.58
CA PRO A 163 4.69 19.61 -4.16
C PRO A 163 5.43 18.48 -3.45
N VAL A 164 6.46 17.97 -4.12
CA VAL A 164 7.44 17.02 -3.58
C VAL A 164 8.72 17.80 -3.28
N PRO A 165 9.23 17.81 -2.03
CA PRO A 165 10.50 18.41 -1.69
C PRO A 165 11.63 17.89 -2.58
N LYS A 166 12.55 18.79 -2.94
CA LYS A 166 13.70 18.50 -3.82
C LYS A 166 14.48 17.27 -3.36
N LEU A 167 14.76 17.16 -2.06
CA LEU A 167 15.43 16.01 -1.44
C LEU A 167 14.82 14.66 -1.83
N LEU A 168 13.49 14.57 -1.99
CA LEU A 168 12.83 13.31 -2.33
C LEU A 168 12.76 13.07 -3.83
N LYS A 169 12.70 14.14 -4.63
CA LYS A 169 12.85 14.03 -6.09
C LYS A 169 14.27 13.61 -6.47
N GLU A 170 15.27 14.07 -5.75
CA GLU A 170 16.71 13.78 -5.95
C GLU A 170 17.19 12.52 -5.21
N ALA A 171 16.36 11.96 -4.32
CA ALA A 171 16.67 10.70 -3.65
C ALA A 171 16.88 9.58 -4.67
N ALA A 172 17.75 8.62 -4.32
CA ALA A 172 17.96 7.44 -5.13
C ALA A 172 16.62 6.70 -5.38
N PRO A 173 16.35 6.25 -6.62
CA PRO A 173 15.12 5.56 -6.94
C PRO A 173 15.01 4.27 -6.11
N LEU A 174 13.87 4.10 -5.43
CA LEU A 174 13.64 2.98 -4.54
C LEU A 174 12.70 1.96 -5.19
N ASN A 175 13.17 0.75 -5.46
CA ASN A 175 12.32 -0.34 -5.94
C ASN A 175 11.60 -1.02 -4.76
N LEU A 176 10.27 -0.98 -4.76
CA LEU A 176 9.42 -1.57 -3.72
C LEU A 176 9.47 -3.10 -3.68
N LEU A 177 9.81 -3.73 -4.81
CA LEU A 177 9.85 -5.20 -4.93
C LEU A 177 11.22 -5.78 -4.58
N ALA A 178 12.25 -4.95 -4.40
CA ALA A 178 13.61 -5.40 -4.11
C ALA A 178 13.75 -6.15 -2.77
N ALA A 179 12.77 -6.01 -1.86
CA ALA A 179 12.75 -6.68 -0.57
C ALA A 179 12.23 -8.13 -0.61
N PHE A 180 11.80 -8.63 -1.78
CA PHE A 180 11.24 -9.97 -1.95
C PHE A 180 12.13 -10.81 -2.86
N ASP A 181 12.18 -12.11 -2.58
CA ASP A 181 12.86 -13.08 -3.41
C ASP A 181 12.09 -13.36 -4.72
N ALA A 182 12.84 -13.73 -5.75
CA ALA A 182 12.33 -14.00 -7.08
C ALA A 182 11.18 -15.03 -7.12
N PRO A 183 11.30 -16.22 -6.49
CA PRO A 183 10.22 -17.22 -6.50
C PRO A 183 8.92 -16.70 -5.89
N THR A 184 9.01 -15.94 -4.78
CA THR A 184 7.84 -15.35 -4.14
C THR A 184 7.12 -14.36 -5.06
N LEU A 185 7.87 -13.54 -5.80
CA LEU A 185 7.30 -12.59 -6.76
C LEU A 185 6.67 -13.29 -7.97
N ASP A 186 7.32 -14.33 -8.49
CA ASP A 186 6.81 -15.12 -9.62
C ASP A 186 5.51 -15.86 -9.23
N LEU A 187 5.47 -16.46 -8.03
CA LEU A 187 4.27 -17.08 -7.49
C LEU A 187 3.15 -16.07 -7.23
N ALA A 188 3.48 -14.88 -6.70
CA ALA A 188 2.51 -13.81 -6.53
C ALA A 188 1.95 -13.32 -7.87
N ALA A 189 2.77 -13.22 -8.92
CA ALA A 189 2.31 -12.84 -10.26
C ALA A 189 1.35 -13.88 -10.84
N PHE A 190 1.69 -15.16 -10.73
CA PHE A 190 0.81 -16.26 -11.15
C PHE A 190 -0.51 -16.24 -10.38
N GLN A 191 -0.44 -16.13 -9.04
CA GLN A 191 -1.62 -16.14 -8.19
C GLN A 191 -2.51 -14.91 -8.44
N LEU A 192 -1.94 -13.75 -8.74
CA LEU A 192 -2.67 -12.53 -9.12
C LEU A 192 -3.50 -12.75 -10.38
N LEU A 193 -2.88 -13.30 -11.43
CA LEU A 193 -3.57 -13.56 -12.69
C LEU A 193 -4.66 -14.63 -12.53
N ASN A 194 -4.38 -15.69 -11.78
CA ASN A 194 -5.37 -16.73 -11.48
C ASN A 194 -6.58 -16.14 -10.73
N THR A 195 -6.33 -15.31 -9.72
CA THR A 195 -7.39 -14.63 -8.94
C THR A 195 -8.23 -13.72 -9.83
N TRP A 196 -7.60 -13.01 -10.77
CA TRP A 196 -8.29 -12.16 -11.74
C TRP A 196 -9.18 -12.96 -12.70
N ASN A 197 -8.67 -14.07 -13.25
CA ASN A 197 -9.45 -14.95 -14.13
C ASN A 197 -10.67 -15.55 -13.40
N GLN A 198 -10.59 -15.72 -12.08
CA GLN A 198 -11.71 -16.18 -11.24
C GLN A 198 -12.59 -15.02 -10.73
N ALA A 199 -12.18 -13.76 -10.90
CA ALA A 199 -12.85 -12.60 -10.33
C ALA A 199 -14.33 -12.48 -10.71
N PRO A 200 -14.78 -12.72 -11.97
CA PRO A 200 -16.21 -12.65 -12.30
C PRO A 200 -17.06 -13.62 -11.47
N LYS A 201 -16.53 -14.81 -11.17
CA LYS A 201 -17.22 -15.81 -10.34
C LYS A 201 -17.25 -15.38 -8.88
N ILE A 202 -16.13 -14.87 -8.37
CA ILE A 202 -15.99 -14.37 -7.00
C ILE A 202 -16.94 -13.18 -6.79
N ILE A 203 -16.90 -12.18 -7.67
CA ILE A 203 -17.75 -10.99 -7.57
C ILE A 203 -19.23 -11.39 -7.57
N ARG A 204 -19.67 -12.26 -8.49
CA ARG A 204 -21.06 -12.75 -8.51
C ARG A 204 -21.49 -13.45 -7.22
N LEU A 205 -20.60 -14.23 -6.61
CA LEU A 205 -20.89 -14.94 -5.35
C LEU A 205 -21.10 -13.95 -4.18
N TYR A 206 -20.29 -12.90 -4.11
CA TYR A 206 -20.31 -11.90 -3.03
C TYR A 206 -21.25 -10.71 -3.29
N SER A 207 -21.72 -10.50 -4.53
CA SER A 207 -22.78 -9.54 -4.87
C SER A 207 -24.17 -9.97 -4.37
N ASN A 208 -24.33 -11.20 -3.87
CA ASN A 208 -25.58 -11.66 -3.30
C ASN A 208 -25.80 -11.01 -1.92
N PRO A 209 -26.92 -10.31 -1.66
CA PRO A 209 -27.19 -9.57 -0.42
C PRO A 209 -27.08 -10.40 0.86
N ARG A 210 -27.13 -11.73 0.77
CA ARG A 210 -26.92 -12.64 1.91
C ARG A 210 -25.50 -12.60 2.49
N TYR A 211 -24.48 -12.23 1.69
CA TYR A 211 -23.08 -12.16 2.15
C TYR A 211 -22.64 -10.74 2.52
N LEU A 212 -23.37 -9.70 2.11
CA LEU A 212 -23.10 -8.29 2.46
C LEU A 212 -23.47 -7.92 3.91
N ARG A 213 -24.26 -8.75 4.61
CA ARG A 213 -24.82 -8.44 5.95
C ARG A 213 -23.88 -8.68 7.14
N LYS A 214 -22.57 -8.79 6.94
CA LYS A 214 -21.59 -8.94 8.05
C LYS A 214 -20.54 -7.84 8.06
N SER A 215 -21.00 -6.58 8.10
CA SER A 215 -20.22 -5.52 8.75
C SER A 215 -20.45 -5.62 10.26
N PRO A 216 -19.43 -5.50 11.12
CA PRO A 216 -19.63 -5.45 12.55
C PRO A 216 -20.47 -4.23 12.90
N THR A 217 -21.46 -4.44 13.76
CA THR A 217 -22.36 -3.41 14.28
C THR A 217 -21.56 -2.28 14.91
N LEU A 218 -21.81 -1.07 14.41
CA LEU A 218 -21.50 0.20 15.06
C LEU A 218 -22.07 0.16 16.50
N CYS A 219 -21.20 0.06 17.51
CA CYS A 219 -21.60 0.25 18.90
C CYS A 219 -22.20 1.64 19.03
N LYS A 220 -23.50 1.74 19.25
CA LYS A 220 -24.15 2.97 19.66
C LYS A 220 -23.67 3.28 21.08
N HIS A 221 -22.80 4.28 21.19
CA HIS A 221 -22.58 4.97 22.45
C HIS A 221 -23.89 5.70 22.79
N ILE A 222 -24.56 5.28 23.87
CA ILE A 222 -25.58 6.09 24.52
C ILE A 222 -24.83 7.05 25.44
N THR A 223 -24.74 8.29 25.00
CA THR A 223 -24.61 9.52 25.80
C THR A 223 -26.01 10.14 25.77
N ASP A 224 -26.60 10.74 26.80
CA ASP A 224 -26.23 11.12 28.16
C ASP A 224 -27.53 11.74 28.75
N THR A 225 -27.48 12.16 30.01
CA THR A 225 -28.28 13.19 30.69
C THR A 225 -29.56 12.73 31.37
N GLY A 226 -29.52 12.80 32.71
CA GLY A 226 -30.69 12.82 33.58
C GLY A 226 -31.22 14.24 33.81
N GLN A 227 -32.45 14.29 34.34
CA GLN A 227 -33.08 15.34 35.17
C GLN A 227 -34.49 14.82 35.48
N GLU A 228 -34.80 14.34 36.68
CA GLU A 228 -35.20 15.06 37.92
C GLU A 228 -36.67 15.54 37.93
N SER A 229 -37.32 15.31 39.09
CA SER A 229 -38.61 15.87 39.58
C SER A 229 -39.89 15.20 39.06
N GLN A 230 -41.00 14.97 39.78
CA GLN A 230 -41.44 15.18 41.17
C GLN A 230 -42.86 14.56 41.30
N SER A 231 -43.24 14.12 42.50
CA SER A 231 -44.60 14.21 43.09
C SER A 231 -45.81 13.54 42.42
N ASN A 232 -46.28 12.41 42.97
CA ASN A 232 -47.47 12.30 43.84
C ASN A 232 -47.74 10.83 44.23
#